data_AF-A0A7C6R0M4-F1
#
_entry.id   AF-A0A7C6R0M4-F1
#
_cell.length_a   1.000
_cell.length_b   1.000
_cell.length_c   1.000
_cell.angle_alpha   90.00
_cell.angle_beta   90.00
_cell.angle_gamma   90.00
#
_symmetry.space_group_name_H-M   'P 1'
#
loop_
_entity.id
_entity.type
_entity.pdbx_description
1 polymer ?
#
loop_
_entity_poly.entity_id
_entity_poly.type
_entity_poly.pdbx_seq_one_letter_code
_entity_poly.pdbx_strand_id
1 'polypeptide(L)'
;MRAKNLILLGLVILLAAAPLWLKGSAEFGGADGQAEKAITQARPDYKPWFNSLWEPPSGEIESLLFAVQAAAGAGFIGYFLGYSKARKETMEKMKKSTAQTKILEG
;
A
#
# COMPACT_ATOMS: atom_id res chain seq x y z
N MET A 1 7.51 -4.25 21.24
CA MET A 1 7.83 -4.54 19.81
C MET A 1 9.33 -4.45 19.64
N ARG A 2 9.98 -5.43 18.99
CA ARG A 2 11.45 -5.53 18.96
C ARG A 2 12.04 -4.34 18.18
N ALA A 3 13.14 -3.74 18.67
CA ALA A 3 13.80 -2.58 18.07
C ALA A 3 14.08 -2.73 16.56
N LYS A 4 14.33 -3.97 16.09
CA LYS A 4 14.47 -4.31 14.67
C LYS A 4 13.24 -3.94 13.82
N ASN A 5 12.03 -4.10 14.34
CA ASN A 5 10.80 -3.76 13.60
C ASN A 5 10.64 -2.24 13.46
N LEU A 6 11.06 -1.48 14.47
CA LEU A 6 11.04 -0.01 14.40
C LEU A 6 12.07 0.51 13.39
N ILE A 7 13.27 -0.09 13.36
CA ILE A 7 14.31 0.26 12.37
C ILE A 7 13.83 -0.07 10.94
N LEU A 8 13.26 -1.27 10.74
CA LEU A 8 12.71 -1.67 9.43
C LEU A 8 11.58 -0.75 8.99
N LEU A 9 10.68 -0.37 9.90
CA LEU A 9 9.57 0.53 9.60
C LEU A 9 10.06 1.95 9.29
N GLY A 10 11.06 2.44 10.02
CA GLY A 10 11.74 3.69 9.73
C GLY A 10 12.42 3.69 8.35
N LEU A 11 13.07 2.58 7.97
CA LEU A 11 13.70 2.42 6.65
C LEU A 11 12.66 2.45 5.52
N VAL A 12 11.52 1.77 5.69
CA VAL A 12 10.42 1.78 4.72
C VAL A 12 9.86 3.20 4.53
N ILE A 13 9.62 3.92 5.63
CA ILE A 13 9.17 5.31 5.58
C ILE A 13 10.22 6.18 4.88
N LEU A 14 11.50 6.01 5.19
CA LEU A 14 12.58 6.76 4.56
C LEU A 14 12.67 6.48 3.06
N LEU A 15 12.54 5.23 2.62
CA LEU A 15 12.53 4.88 1.20
C LEU A 15 11.31 5.44 0.46
N ALA A 16 10.16 5.52 1.12
CA ALA A 16 8.96 6.12 0.55
C ALA A 16 9.01 7.67 0.51
N ALA A 17 9.58 8.29 1.54
CA ALA A 17 9.64 9.75 1.68
C ALA A 17 10.84 10.41 1.00
N ALA A 18 11.97 9.71 0.87
CA ALA A 18 13.16 10.19 0.18
C ALA A 18 12.89 10.70 -1.25
N PRO A 19 12.17 9.97 -2.13
CA PRO A 19 11.87 10.46 -3.47
C PRO A 19 10.92 11.66 -3.46
N LEU A 20 9.99 11.76 -2.50
CA LEU A 20 9.11 12.93 -2.34
C LEU A 20 9.90 14.19 -1.95
N TRP A 21 10.98 14.05 -1.20
CA TRP A 21 11.81 15.19 -0.77
C TRP A 21 12.83 15.60 -1.85
N LEU A 22 13.42 14.63 -2.55
CA LEU A 22 14.38 14.87 -3.63
C LEU A 22 13.71 15.39 -4.93
N LYS A 23 12.44 15.07 -5.14
CA LYS A 23 11.67 15.45 -6.34
C LYS A 23 10.34 16.13 -5.96
N GLY A 24 10.34 17.03 -4.98
CA GLY A 24 9.13 17.66 -4.41
C GLY A 24 8.23 18.43 -5.38
N SER A 25 8.63 18.60 -6.63
CA SER A 25 7.86 19.21 -7.73
C SER A 25 7.72 18.29 -8.95
N ALA A 26 8.10 17.02 -8.87
CA ALA A 26 7.86 16.08 -9.95
C ALA A 26 6.36 15.76 -10.01
N GLU A 27 5.76 15.90 -11.19
CA GLU A 27 4.46 15.28 -11.48
C GLU A 27 4.61 13.78 -11.29
N PHE A 28 4.07 13.27 -10.18
CA PHE A 28 3.86 11.84 -9.97
C PHE A 28 2.65 11.41 -10.81
N GLY A 29 2.80 11.52 -12.12
CA GLY A 29 1.83 11.04 -13.10
C GLY A 29 1.91 9.52 -13.26
N GLY A 30 0.81 8.93 -13.75
CA GLY A 30 0.76 7.51 -14.07
C GLY A 30 1.88 7.09 -15.04
N ALA A 31 2.26 5.81 -14.97
CA ALA A 31 3.30 5.25 -15.83
C ALA A 31 2.98 5.39 -17.32
N ASP A 32 1.69 5.44 -17.66
CA ASP A 32 1.21 5.49 -19.05
C ASP A 32 1.54 6.82 -19.74
N GLY A 33 1.35 7.96 -19.05
CA GLY A 33 1.72 9.27 -19.59
C GLY A 33 3.22 9.47 -19.79
N GLN A 34 4.07 8.74 -19.04
CA GLN A 34 5.51 8.71 -19.31
C GLN A 34 5.87 7.81 -20.50
N ALA A 35 5.15 6.69 -20.66
CA ALA A 35 5.33 5.78 -21.78
C ALA A 35 4.93 6.44 -23.12
N GLU A 36 3.81 7.17 -23.16
CA GLU A 36 3.34 7.89 -24.35
C GLU A 36 4.37 8.94 -24.82
N LYS A 37 4.90 9.74 -23.89
CA LYS A 37 5.94 10.74 -24.18
C LYS A 37 7.21 10.08 -24.74
N ALA A 38 7.64 8.97 -24.16
CA ALA A 38 8.82 8.24 -24.61
C ALA A 38 8.62 7.61 -26.00
N ILE A 39 7.44 7.04 -26.27
CA ILE A 39 7.10 6.44 -27.57
C ILE A 39 7.04 7.51 -28.66
N THR A 40 6.38 8.64 -28.40
CA THR A 40 6.25 9.75 -29.34
C THR A 40 7.61 10.37 -29.69
N GLN A 41 8.55 10.42 -28.73
CA GLN A 41 9.92 10.88 -28.97
C GLN A 41 10.76 9.86 -29.75
N ALA A 42 10.61 8.56 -29.47
CA ALA A 42 11.40 7.51 -30.10
C ALA A 42 10.94 7.19 -31.53
N ARG A 43 9.64 7.32 -31.82
CA ARG A 43 9.05 7.11 -33.15
C ARG A 43 7.88 8.09 -33.37
N PRO A 44 8.13 9.23 -34.05
CA PRO A 44 7.10 10.22 -34.35
C PRO A 44 5.95 9.67 -35.21
N ASP A 45 6.22 8.65 -36.03
CA ASP A 45 5.24 8.03 -36.94
C ASP A 45 4.48 6.85 -36.30
N TYR A 46 4.65 6.61 -34.99
CA TYR A 46 4.05 5.47 -34.31
C TYR A 46 2.53 5.65 -34.17
N LYS A 47 1.77 4.79 -34.84
CA LYS A 47 0.33 4.67 -34.63
C LYS A 47 0.05 3.64 -33.53
N PRO A 48 -0.77 3.97 -32.51
CA PRO A 48 -1.20 3.01 -31.50
C PRO A 48 -1.82 1.78 -32.16
N TRP A 49 -1.31 0.59 -31.85
CA TRP A 49 -1.87 -0.69 -32.30
C TRP A 49 -3.05 -1.14 -31.44
N PHE A 50 -3.30 -0.44 -30.34
CA PHE A 50 -4.42 -0.62 -29.43
C PHE A 50 -4.91 0.77 -29.03
N ASN A 51 -6.17 1.08 -29.32
CA ASN A 51 -6.80 2.31 -28.82
C ASN A 51 -7.52 1.97 -27.52
N SER A 52 -7.38 2.83 -26.51
CA SER A 52 -8.06 2.61 -25.24
C SER A 52 -9.58 2.56 -25.49
N LEU A 53 -10.21 1.42 -25.17
CA LEU A 53 -11.67 1.25 -25.30
C LEU A 53 -12.44 2.19 -24.37
N TRP A 54 -11.76 2.72 -23.35
CA TRP A 54 -12.27 3.70 -22.41
C TRP A 54 -11.12 4.59 -21.95
N GLU A 55 -11.20 5.87 -22.27
CA GLU A 55 -10.26 6.88 -21.79
C GLU A 55 -11.00 7.71 -20.72
N PRO A 56 -10.50 7.76 -19.47
CA PRO A 56 -11.16 8.54 -18.43
C PRO A 56 -11.21 10.01 -18.87
N PRO A 57 -12.38 10.67 -18.82
CA PRO A 57 -12.55 12.03 -19.35
C PRO A 57 -11.77 13.12 -18.61
N SER A 58 -11.08 12.78 -17.51
CA SER A 58 -10.20 13.68 -16.74
C SER A 58 -9.17 12.86 -15.94
N GLY A 59 -7.93 13.36 -15.84
CA GLY A 59 -6.88 12.78 -14.99
C GLY A 59 -7.23 12.77 -13.48
N GLU A 60 -8.24 13.53 -13.08
CA GLU A 60 -8.80 13.47 -11.72
C GLU A 60 -9.48 12.13 -11.44
N ILE A 61 -10.15 11.56 -12.43
CA ILE A 61 -10.85 10.28 -12.30
C ILE A 61 -9.84 9.14 -12.24
N GLU A 62 -8.76 9.22 -13.03
CA GLU A 62 -7.63 8.28 -12.95
C GLU A 62 -7.03 8.28 -11.53
N SER A 63 -6.73 9.47 -11.00
CA SER A 63 -6.19 9.63 -9.65
C SER A 63 -7.15 9.10 -8.57
N LEU A 64 -8.46 9.29 -8.75
CA LEU A 64 -9.49 8.77 -7.84
C LEU A 64 -9.51 7.24 -7.85
N LEU A 65 -9.42 6.60 -9.02
CA LEU A 65 -9.36 5.14 -9.13
C LEU A 65 -8.10 4.58 -8.43
N PHE A 66 -6.95 5.21 -8.62
CA PHE A 66 -5.72 4.85 -7.88
C PHE A 66 -5.86 5.07 -6.36
N ALA A 67 -6.49 6.18 -5.94
CA ALA A 67 -6.72 6.45 -4.52
C ALA A 67 -7.64 5.41 -3.86
N VAL A 68 -8.69 4.96 -4.55
CA VAL A 68 -9.58 3.90 -4.06
C VAL A 68 -8.83 2.57 -3.96
N GLN A 69 -8.00 2.24 -4.95
CA GLN A 69 -7.16 1.03 -4.90
C GLN A 69 -6.17 1.08 -3.72
N ALA A 70 -5.53 2.22 -3.51
CA ALA A 70 -4.63 2.43 -2.38
C ALA A 70 -5.36 2.32 -1.03
N ALA A 71 -6.54 2.93 -0.91
CA ALA A 71 -7.38 2.84 0.28
C ALA A 71 -7.83 1.41 0.58
N ALA A 72 -8.25 0.66 -0.43
CA ALA A 72 -8.62 -0.75 -0.30
C ALA A 72 -7.42 -1.61 0.14
N GLY A 73 -6.24 -1.42 -0.47
CA GLY A 73 -5.01 -2.11 -0.09
C GLY A 73 -4.57 -1.80 1.34
N ALA A 74 -4.61 -0.53 1.74
CA ALA A 74 -4.31 -0.11 3.11
C ALA A 74 -5.31 -0.69 4.12
N GLY A 75 -6.61 -0.70 3.78
CA GLY A 75 -7.66 -1.31 4.59
C GLY A 75 -7.45 -2.81 4.80
N PHE A 76 -7.09 -3.55 3.75
CA PHE A 76 -6.79 -4.98 3.82
C PHE A 76 -5.58 -5.27 4.75
N ILE A 77 -4.47 -4.55 4.57
CA ILE A 77 -3.27 -4.70 5.41
C ILE A 77 -3.60 -4.35 6.87
N GLY A 78 -4.32 -3.26 7.09
CA GLY A 78 -4.75 -2.82 8.42
C GLY A 78 -5.62 -3.86 9.12
N TYR A 79 -6.61 -4.43 8.41
CA TYR A 79 -7.46 -5.49 8.93
C TYR A 79 -6.66 -6.75 9.28
N PHE A 80 -5.74 -7.18 8.41
CA PHE A 80 -4.91 -8.36 8.64
C PHE A 80 -4.01 -8.20 9.87
N LEU A 81 -3.34 -7.05 10.02
CA LEU A 81 -2.51 -6.76 11.18
C LEU A 81 -3.35 -6.67 12.47
N GLY A 82 -4.51 -6.03 12.41
CA GLY A 82 -5.45 -5.94 13.53
C GLY A 82 -5.96 -7.31 13.98
N TYR A 83 -6.40 -8.13 13.03
CA TYR A 83 -6.88 -9.49 13.29
C TYR A 83 -5.79 -10.39 13.88
N SER A 84 -4.57 -10.32 13.34
CA SER A 84 -3.41 -11.08 13.86
C SER A 84 -3.05 -10.70 15.29
N LYS A 85 -3.14 -9.40 15.63
CA LYS A 85 -2.93 -8.91 17.00
C LYS A 85 -4.04 -9.40 17.94
N ALA A 86 -5.31 -9.22 17.56
CA ALA A 86 -6.45 -9.64 18.36
C ALA A 86 -6.41 -11.13 18.71
N ARG A 87 -6.12 -11.99 17.72
CA ARG A 87 -5.98 -13.44 17.92
C ARG A 87 -4.96 -13.81 19.00
N LYS A 88 -3.81 -13.13 19.04
CA LYS A 88 -2.76 -13.40 20.04
C LYS A 88 -3.24 -13.02 21.44
N GLU A 89 -3.93 -11.89 21.58
CA GLU A 89 -4.48 -11.44 22.85
C GLU A 89 -5.60 -12.37 23.36
N THR A 90 -6.46 -12.88 22.46
CA THR A 90 -7.48 -13.87 22.81
C THR A 90 -6.85 -15.19 23.29
N MET A 91 -5.81 -15.66 22.61
CA MET A 91 -5.09 -16.89 22.96
C MET A 91 -4.43 -16.79 24.35
N GLU A 92 -3.80 -15.65 24.64
CA GLU A 92 -3.19 -15.36 25.95
C GLU A 92 -4.23 -15.28 27.07
N LYS A 93 -5.38 -14.64 26.81
CA LYS A 93 -6.50 -14.60 27.76
C LYS A 93 -7.06 -16.00 28.05
N MET A 94 -7.25 -16.83 27.02
CA MET A 94 -7.68 -18.22 27.21
C MET A 94 -6.68 -19.01 28.05
N LYS A 95 -5.38 -18.89 27.76
CA LYS A 95 -4.32 -19.59 28.51
C LYS A 95 -4.33 -19.24 30.00
N LYS A 96 -4.50 -17.95 30.34
CA LYS A 96 -4.61 -17.48 31.72
C LYS A 96 -5.88 -17.97 32.41
N SER A 97 -7.02 -17.94 31.72
CA SER A 97 -8.29 -18.46 32.24
C SER A 97 -8.19 -19.95 32.58
N THR A 98 -7.69 -20.77 31.65
CA THR A 98 -7.51 -22.22 31.86
C THR A 98 -6.51 -22.54 32.97
N ALA A 99 -5.44 -21.74 33.11
CA ALA A 99 -4.49 -21.90 34.22
C ALA A 99 -5.13 -21.55 35.57
N GLN A 100 -5.96 -20.51 35.63
CA GLN A 100 -6.66 -20.10 36.85
C GLN A 100 -7.72 -21.12 37.28
N THR A 101 -8.48 -21.70 36.35
CA THR A 101 -9.46 -22.76 36.67
C THR A 101 -8.77 -23.99 37.26
N LYS A 102 -7.62 -24.41 36.71
CA LYS A 102 -6.84 -25.54 37.24
C LYS A 102 -6.29 -25.31 38.65
N ILE A 103 -6.04 -24.07 39.06
CA ILE A 103 -5.57 -23.73 40.41
C ILE A 103 -6.72 -23.75 41.43
N LEU A 104 -7.97 -23.51 40.99
CA LEU A 104 -9.14 -23.50 41.87
C LEU A 104 -9.75 -24.88 42.10
N GLU A 105 -9.49 -25.84 41.20
CA GLU A 105 -10.00 -27.22 41.27
C GLU A 105 -9.00 -28.24 41.85
N GLY A 106 -7.76 -27.82 42.20
CA GLY A 106 -6.72 -28.67 42.78
C GLY A 106 -6.40 -28.27 44.21
#